data_AF-A0A8C7W6L4-F1
#
_entry.id   AF-A0A8C7W6L4-F1
#
_cell.length_a   1.000
_cell.length_b   1.000
_cell.length_c   1.000
_cell.angle_alpha   90.00
_cell.angle_beta   90.00
_cell.angle_gamma   90.00
#
_symmetry.space_group_name_H-M   'P 1'
#
loop_
_entity.id
_entity.type
_entity.pdbx_description
1 polymer ?
#
loop_
_entity_poly.entity_id
_entity_poly.type
_entity_poly.pdbx_seq_one_letter_code
_entity_poly.pdbx_strand_id
1 'polypeptide(L)'
;MNNCGKRFHSEAAKFRFLNELIKVLSPKFLGQWSGAEVKLRVTEVLYSWTLWLKEEPKIQEAYRMLKKQGLVKKDPKLPDTIVMPPPSQRAEDSVFNQEDKAKLLATLLKSSSPEDLQTANRLIKNTIKEEQQKAELVSRRVSTLEEVASRTRQLRELLQQHGLTGPSTHHTDHLKALYESCDRLRPNLFRLASDTVDDDEALAQILRANDELTLVVNMYKDMMGGRESNRMRGGGGGERSINNGTSPITVYDQNGVHVSLHFAKDPPPGHPNVAVVIVSTVNTSALPVKDILFQAAVPKTMTVKLQPSSGNDLPSYNPLLPPAAISQILLLSNPHRVSLLLNLTHWKHLVLLSSDL
;
A
#
# COMPACT_ATOMS: atom_id res chain seq x y z
N MET A 1 4.54 28.92 0.38
CA MET A 1 5.92 29.37 0.11
C MET A 1 6.36 30.48 1.05
N ASN A 2 5.63 31.60 1.15
CA ASN A 2 6.03 32.74 2.00
C ASN A 2 6.15 32.41 3.50
N ASN A 3 5.37 31.44 3.99
CA ASN A 3 5.41 30.99 5.40
C ASN A 3 6.28 29.74 5.61
N CYS A 4 6.95 29.25 4.57
CA CYS A 4 7.86 28.12 4.69
C CYS A 4 9.20 28.69 5.18
N GLY A 5 9.84 28.11 6.20
CA GLY A 5 11.08 28.67 6.75
C GLY A 5 12.24 28.72 5.76
N LYS A 6 13.32 29.44 6.10
CA LYS A 6 14.50 29.70 5.24
C LYS A 6 15.08 28.44 4.59
N ARG A 7 15.11 27.31 5.29
CA ARG A 7 15.62 26.03 4.73
C ARG A 7 14.80 25.54 3.53
N PHE A 8 13.47 25.68 3.56
CA PHE A 8 12.62 25.31 2.43
C PHE A 8 12.84 26.22 1.22
N HIS A 9 13.03 27.53 1.48
CA HIS A 9 13.39 28.49 0.45
C HIS A 9 14.71 28.11 -0.23
N SER A 10 15.72 27.72 0.55
CA SER A 10 17.02 27.31 0.01
C SER A 10 16.95 26.00 -0.79
N GLU A 11 16.11 25.02 -0.39
CA GLU A 11 15.88 23.80 -1.18
C GLU A 11 15.15 24.09 -2.50
N ALA A 12 14.09 24.90 -2.46
CA ALA A 12 13.35 25.30 -3.66
C ALA A 12 14.19 26.15 -4.63
N ALA A 13 15.17 26.90 -4.11
CA ALA A 13 16.11 27.70 -4.90
C ALA A 13 17.25 26.85 -5.53
N LYS A 14 17.36 25.55 -5.24
CA LYS A 14 18.37 24.69 -5.87
C LYS A 14 18.05 24.50 -7.35
N PHE A 15 19.10 24.56 -8.19
CA PHE A 15 18.97 24.34 -9.62
C PHE A 15 18.37 22.99 -9.98
N ARG A 16 18.60 21.94 -9.19
CA ARG A 16 17.94 20.63 -9.40
C ARG A 16 16.43 20.76 -9.42
N PHE A 17 15.85 21.53 -8.50
CA PHE A 17 14.42 21.76 -8.42
C PHE A 17 13.93 22.75 -9.49
N LEU A 18 14.60 23.89 -9.63
CA LEU A 18 14.27 24.90 -10.65
C LEU A 18 14.32 24.32 -12.08
N ASN A 19 15.26 23.41 -12.36
CA ASN A 19 15.39 22.76 -13.65
C ASN A 19 14.19 21.88 -14.00
N GLU A 20 13.55 21.24 -13.02
CA GLU A 20 12.32 20.49 -13.29
C GLU A 20 11.18 21.41 -13.73
N LEU A 21 11.05 22.59 -13.11
CA LEU A 21 10.08 23.61 -13.55
C LEU A 21 10.43 24.18 -14.94
N ILE A 22 11.71 24.40 -15.20
CA ILE A 22 12.18 24.87 -16.52
C ILE A 22 11.89 23.84 -17.62
N LYS A 23 12.00 22.53 -17.34
CA LYS A 23 11.66 21.47 -18.31
C LYS A 23 10.19 21.50 -18.73
N VAL A 24 9.28 21.90 -17.83
CA VAL A 24 7.84 22.08 -18.14
C VAL A 24 7.61 23.25 -19.10
N LEU A 25 8.45 24.28 -19.06
CA LEU A 25 8.35 25.45 -19.93
C LEU A 25 9.11 25.28 -21.25
N SER A 26 10.19 24.49 -21.26
CA SER A 26 11.08 24.36 -22.41
C SER A 26 10.53 23.38 -23.47
N PRO A 27 10.36 23.81 -24.74
CA PRO A 27 9.93 22.95 -25.84
C PRO A 27 10.87 21.77 -26.11
N LYS A 28 12.14 21.88 -25.70
CA LYS A 28 13.14 20.80 -25.81
C LYS A 28 12.88 19.63 -24.86
N PHE A 29 11.96 19.79 -23.91
CA PHE A 29 11.60 18.79 -22.91
C PHE A 29 10.08 18.60 -22.86
N LEU A 30 9.46 18.85 -21.69
CA LEU A 30 8.02 18.67 -21.47
C LEU A 30 7.18 19.83 -22.01
N GLY A 31 7.82 20.93 -22.42
CA GLY A 31 7.13 22.09 -22.96
C GLY A 31 6.40 21.82 -24.27
N GLN A 32 6.72 20.77 -25.03
CA GLN A 32 5.93 20.40 -26.21
C GLN A 32 4.55 19.83 -25.84
N TRP A 33 4.47 19.13 -24.71
CA TRP A 33 3.28 18.39 -24.23
C TRP A 33 2.49 19.14 -23.17
N SER A 34 3.08 20.18 -22.56
CA SER A 34 2.45 20.97 -21.51
C SER A 34 1.45 21.97 -22.10
N GLY A 35 0.20 21.92 -21.61
CA GLY A 35 -0.86 22.85 -21.98
C GLY A 35 -0.51 24.31 -21.65
N ALA A 36 -1.13 25.25 -22.36
CA ALA A 36 -0.86 26.68 -22.21
C ALA A 36 -1.13 27.18 -20.78
N GLU A 37 -2.19 26.69 -20.13
CA GLU A 37 -2.54 27.03 -18.75
C GLU A 37 -1.49 26.56 -17.74
N VAL A 38 -0.92 25.37 -17.93
CA VAL A 38 0.14 24.84 -17.07
C VAL A 38 1.41 25.67 -17.20
N LYS A 39 1.79 26.03 -18.43
CA LYS A 39 2.95 26.91 -18.67
C LYS A 39 2.74 28.29 -18.06
N LEU A 40 1.54 28.85 -18.18
CA LEU A 40 1.19 30.12 -17.55
C LEU A 40 1.31 30.02 -16.03
N ARG A 41 0.77 28.96 -15.42
CA ARG A 41 0.81 28.77 -13.97
C ARG A 41 2.22 28.60 -13.43
N VAL A 42 3.06 27.82 -14.10
CA VAL A 42 4.48 27.66 -13.72
C VAL A 42 5.22 29.00 -13.86
N THR A 43 4.92 29.78 -14.90
CA THR A 43 5.50 31.11 -15.10
C THR A 43 5.07 32.09 -14.00
N GLU A 44 3.78 32.10 -13.62
CA GLU A 44 3.25 32.89 -12.50
C GLU A 44 3.93 32.53 -11.18
N VAL A 45 4.09 31.24 -10.91
CA VAL A 45 4.73 30.76 -9.69
C VAL A 45 6.19 31.20 -9.63
N LEU A 46 6.96 30.97 -10.71
CA LEU A 46 8.37 31.40 -10.78
C LEU A 46 8.50 32.92 -10.64
N TYR A 47 7.63 33.69 -11.31
CA TYR A 47 7.62 35.14 -11.19
C TYR A 47 7.28 35.60 -9.77
N SER A 48 6.27 34.99 -9.12
CA SER A 48 5.92 35.32 -7.73
C SER A 48 7.09 35.09 -6.77
N TRP A 49 7.89 34.04 -7.01
CA TRP A 49 9.08 33.74 -6.21
C TRP A 49 10.19 34.76 -6.42
N THR A 50 10.34 35.35 -7.61
CA THR A 50 11.30 36.45 -7.80
C THR A 50 10.94 37.70 -6.98
N LEU A 51 9.65 37.92 -6.67
CA LEU A 51 9.20 39.05 -5.87
C LEU A 51 9.22 38.76 -4.37
N TRP A 52 8.90 37.53 -3.96
CA TRP A 52 8.77 37.15 -2.56
C TRP A 52 10.06 36.60 -1.96
N LEU A 53 10.92 35.96 -2.75
CA LEU A 53 12.20 35.39 -2.33
C LEU A 53 13.36 36.23 -2.88
N LYS A 54 13.39 37.52 -2.51
CA LYS A 54 14.41 38.48 -2.98
C LYS A 54 15.83 38.08 -2.54
N GLU A 55 15.95 37.32 -1.46
CA GLU A 55 17.21 36.84 -0.90
C GLU A 55 17.82 35.67 -1.70
N GLU A 56 17.07 35.06 -2.64
CA GLU A 56 17.51 33.87 -3.40
C GLU A 56 17.86 34.21 -4.86
N PRO A 57 19.13 34.52 -5.17
CA PRO A 57 19.54 35.01 -6.49
C PRO A 57 19.37 33.96 -7.61
N LYS A 58 19.38 32.67 -7.26
CA LYS A 58 19.23 31.57 -8.23
C LYS A 58 17.86 31.56 -8.91
N ILE A 59 16.82 31.93 -8.18
CA ILE A 59 15.45 32.00 -8.70
C ILE A 59 15.33 33.16 -9.70
N GLN A 60 15.92 34.31 -9.37
CA GLN A 60 15.98 35.47 -10.26
C GLN A 60 16.75 35.14 -11.55
N GLU A 61 17.88 34.45 -11.44
CA GLU A 61 18.68 34.07 -12.60
C GLU A 61 17.96 33.06 -13.52
N ALA A 62 17.31 32.05 -12.92
CA ALA A 62 16.51 31.09 -13.67
C ALA A 62 15.37 31.78 -14.45
N TYR A 63 14.66 32.72 -13.83
CA TYR A 63 13.58 33.46 -14.49
C TYR A 63 14.11 34.41 -15.58
N ARG A 64 15.25 35.10 -15.34
CA ARG A 64 15.91 35.94 -16.34
C ARG A 64 16.37 35.13 -17.55
N MET A 65 16.91 33.93 -17.32
CA MET A 65 17.28 32.98 -18.37
C MET A 65 16.06 32.58 -19.21
N LEU A 66 14.92 32.26 -18.59
CA LEU A 66 13.68 31.93 -19.28
C LEU A 66 13.17 33.09 -20.17
N LYS A 67 13.28 34.34 -19.70
CA LYS A 67 12.96 35.52 -20.53
C LYS A 67 13.92 35.68 -21.69
N LYS A 68 15.24 35.54 -21.47
CA LYS A 68 16.27 35.65 -22.51
C LYS A 68 16.10 34.59 -23.61
N GLN A 69 15.66 33.39 -23.25
CA GLN A 69 15.39 32.30 -24.20
C GLN A 69 14.03 32.43 -24.93
N GLY A 70 13.25 33.47 -24.64
CA GLY A 70 11.93 33.69 -25.25
C GLY A 70 10.84 32.72 -24.79
N LEU A 71 11.12 31.94 -23.73
CA LEU A 71 10.15 31.01 -23.12
C LEU A 71 9.09 31.76 -22.31
N VAL A 72 9.46 32.91 -21.75
CA VAL A 72 8.55 33.85 -21.09
C VAL A 72 8.58 35.17 -21.85
N LYS A 73 7.51 35.46 -22.61
CA LYS A 73 7.44 36.65 -23.48
C LYS A 73 7.02 37.92 -22.73
N LYS A 74 6.18 37.79 -21.71
CA LYS A 74 5.66 38.90 -20.90
C LYS A 74 5.50 38.45 -19.45
N ASP A 75 5.80 39.34 -18.51
CA ASP A 75 5.60 39.05 -17.09
C ASP A 75 4.09 38.90 -16.80
N PRO A 76 3.68 37.84 -16.10
CA PRO A 76 2.27 37.60 -15.81
C PRO A 76 1.75 38.59 -14.77
N LYS A 77 0.46 38.95 -14.87
CA LYS A 77 -0.21 39.75 -13.83
C LYS A 77 -0.54 38.83 -12.66
N LEU A 78 0.08 39.08 -11.51
CA LEU A 78 -0.23 38.34 -10.29
C LEU A 78 -1.58 38.81 -9.73
N PRO A 79 -2.48 37.91 -9.30
CA PRO A 79 -3.71 38.31 -8.62
C PRO A 79 -3.40 38.92 -7.24
N ASP A 80 -3.96 40.11 -6.96
CA ASP A 80 -3.73 40.89 -5.73
C ASP A 80 -4.38 40.29 -4.46
N THR A 81 -5.01 39.13 -4.54
CA THR A 81 -5.75 38.56 -3.40
C THR A 81 -5.64 37.05 -3.38
N ILE A 82 -4.62 36.53 -2.70
CA ILE A 82 -4.62 35.14 -2.23
C ILE A 82 -4.90 35.21 -0.73
N VAL A 83 -6.19 35.25 -0.36
CA VAL A 83 -6.62 34.83 0.98
C VAL A 83 -6.42 33.33 1.00
N MET A 84 -5.31 32.88 1.58
CA MET A 84 -5.10 31.48 1.87
C MET A 84 -5.55 31.23 3.30
N PRO A 85 -6.41 30.23 3.58
CA PRO A 85 -6.68 29.83 4.96
C PRO A 85 -5.35 29.50 5.66
N PRO A 86 -5.23 29.76 6.98
CA PRO A 86 -4.03 29.42 7.72
C PRO A 86 -3.69 27.95 7.45
N PRO A 87 -2.41 27.62 7.16
CA PRO A 87 -2.03 26.25 6.93
C PRO A 87 -2.43 25.43 8.15
N SER A 88 -3.07 24.28 7.92
CA SER A 88 -3.23 23.27 8.97
C SER A 88 -1.84 23.01 9.56
N GLN A 89 -1.70 23.15 10.88
CA GLN A 89 -0.45 22.88 11.58
C GLN A 89 -0.08 21.42 11.29
N ARG A 90 0.84 21.19 10.34
CA ARG A 90 1.49 19.89 10.21
C ARG A 90 2.20 19.65 11.54
N ALA A 91 1.97 18.48 12.12
CA ALA A 91 2.64 18.02 13.33
C ALA A 91 4.13 18.39 13.28
N GLU A 92 4.60 19.15 14.26
CA GLU A 92 5.95 19.73 14.31
C GLU A 92 7.06 18.71 14.66
N ASP A 93 6.80 17.42 14.46
CA ASP A 93 7.77 16.37 14.74
C ASP A 93 8.59 16.01 13.50
N SER A 94 9.39 16.97 13.06
CA SER A 94 10.52 16.70 12.19
C SER A 94 11.72 16.30 13.04
N VAL A 95 12.30 15.13 12.72
CA VAL A 95 13.54 14.56 13.28
C VAL A 95 14.70 15.56 13.37
N PHE A 96 14.69 16.62 12.54
CA PHE A 96 15.72 17.65 12.50
C PHE A 96 15.56 18.79 13.52
N ASN A 97 14.46 18.84 14.29
CA ASN A 97 14.25 19.84 15.33
C ASN A 97 14.75 19.39 16.72
N GLN A 98 15.09 18.11 16.92
CA GLN A 98 15.45 17.58 18.25
C GLN A 98 16.77 18.13 18.79
N GLU A 99 17.75 18.36 17.92
CA GLU A 99 19.03 18.94 18.34
C GLU A 99 18.92 20.44 18.66
N ASP A 100 18.05 21.16 17.95
CA ASP A 100 17.74 22.56 18.23
C ASP A 100 16.87 22.71 19.50
N LYS A 101 15.92 21.77 19.73
CA LYS A 101 15.15 21.64 20.98
C LYS A 101 16.09 21.41 22.18
N ALA A 102 17.12 20.57 22.05
CA ALA A 102 18.08 20.30 23.12
C ALA A 102 18.97 21.52 23.44
N LYS A 103 19.45 22.23 22.40
CA LYS A 103 20.22 23.48 22.58
C LYS A 103 19.37 24.57 23.22
N LEU A 104 18.12 24.74 22.76
CA LEU A 104 17.16 25.69 23.34
C LEU A 104 16.87 25.36 24.80
N LEU A 105 16.63 24.09 25.14
CA LEU A 105 16.41 23.66 26.51
C LEU A 105 17.61 24.00 27.41
N ALA A 106 18.83 23.75 26.93
CA ALA A 106 20.05 24.07 27.67
C ALA A 106 20.24 25.59 27.89
N THR A 107 19.83 26.42 26.92
CA THR A 107 19.83 27.88 27.06
C THR A 107 18.78 28.35 28.06
N LEU A 108 17.56 27.80 28.00
CA LEU A 108 16.46 28.16 28.91
C LEU A 108 16.77 27.77 30.37
N LEU A 109 17.40 26.61 30.60
CA LEU A 109 17.82 26.16 31.93
C LEU A 109 18.98 26.98 32.53
N LYS A 110 19.78 27.65 31.68
CA LYS A 110 20.85 28.57 32.13
C LYS A 110 20.34 29.98 32.43
N SER A 111 19.14 30.33 31.99
CA SER A 111 18.53 31.62 32.27
C SER A 111 18.03 31.68 33.71
N SER A 112 18.19 32.84 34.36
CA SER A 112 17.63 33.09 35.70
C SER A 112 16.21 33.66 35.64
N SER A 113 15.62 33.77 34.44
CA SER A 113 14.26 34.30 34.29
C SER A 113 13.21 33.21 34.63
N PRO A 114 12.16 33.54 35.39
CA PRO A 114 11.12 32.58 35.73
C PRO A 114 10.30 32.11 34.52
N GLU A 115 10.18 32.95 33.47
CA GLU A 115 9.48 32.62 32.23
C GLU A 115 10.24 31.60 31.37
N ASP A 116 11.57 31.72 31.30
CA ASP A 116 12.41 30.76 30.57
C ASP A 116 12.41 29.40 31.27
N LEU A 117 12.45 29.38 32.60
CA LEU A 117 12.34 28.15 33.40
C LEU A 117 10.97 27.48 33.24
N GLN A 118 9.89 28.25 33.18
CA GLN A 118 8.56 27.71 32.91
C GLN A 118 8.47 27.12 31.50
N THR A 119 9.09 27.77 30.51
CA THR A 119 9.18 27.27 29.14
C THR A 119 10.01 25.99 29.06
N ALA A 120 11.13 25.91 29.78
CA ALA A 120 11.95 24.72 29.90
C ALA A 120 11.17 23.53 30.51
N ASN A 121 10.44 23.76 31.60
CA ASN A 121 9.62 22.73 32.25
C ASN A 121 8.52 22.19 31.33
N ARG A 122 7.88 23.08 30.55
CA ARG A 122 6.88 22.67 29.54
C ARG A 122 7.53 21.83 28.42
N LEU A 123 8.70 22.25 27.95
CA LEU A 123 9.44 21.54 26.91
C LEU A 123 9.87 20.15 27.40
N ILE A 124 10.42 20.03 28.61
CA ILE A 124 10.78 18.75 29.24
C ILE A 124 9.56 17.83 29.31
N LYS A 125 8.42 18.34 29.78
CA LYS A 125 7.19 17.53 29.89
C LYS A 125 6.70 17.00 28.54
N ASN A 126 6.78 17.81 27.49
CA ASN A 126 6.41 17.38 26.14
C ASN A 126 7.40 16.36 25.57
N THR A 127 8.70 16.63 25.69
CA THR A 127 9.75 15.71 25.21
C THR A 127 9.67 14.36 25.90
N ILE A 128 9.46 14.31 27.23
CA ILE A 128 9.27 13.05 27.96
C ILE A 128 8.04 12.30 27.47
N LYS A 129 6.93 12.99 27.20
CA LYS A 129 5.70 12.37 26.70
C LYS A 129 5.90 11.79 25.30
N GLU A 130 6.53 12.53 24.40
CA GLU A 130 6.88 12.09 23.03
C GLU A 130 7.83 10.87 23.09
N GLU A 131 8.86 10.93 23.93
CA GLU A 131 9.83 9.84 24.10
C GLU A 131 9.18 8.58 24.69
N GLN A 132 8.29 8.73 25.67
CA GLN A 132 7.53 7.61 26.24
C GLN A 132 6.64 6.94 25.18
N GLN A 133 5.91 7.73 24.37
CA GLN A 133 5.09 7.20 23.28
C GLN A 133 5.94 6.47 22.24
N LYS A 134 7.09 7.04 21.87
CA LYS A 134 8.02 6.41 20.94
C LYS A 134 8.60 5.11 21.52
N ALA A 135 8.97 5.10 22.79
CA ALA A 135 9.47 3.92 23.49
C ALA A 135 8.43 2.80 23.55
N GLU A 136 7.16 3.12 23.80
CA GLU A 136 6.05 2.16 23.79
C GLU A 136 5.85 1.53 22.40
N LEU A 137 5.91 2.33 21.34
CA LEU A 137 5.83 1.85 19.96
C LEU A 137 7.01 0.92 19.62
N VAL A 138 8.24 1.31 19.97
CA VAL A 138 9.43 0.49 19.75
C VAL A 138 9.35 -0.80 20.57
N SER A 139 8.93 -0.74 21.83
CA SER A 139 8.75 -1.92 22.68
C SER A 139 7.75 -2.91 22.09
N ARG A 140 6.60 -2.40 21.63
CA ARG A 140 5.57 -3.21 20.95
C ARG A 140 6.09 -3.88 19.69
N ARG A 141 6.87 -3.13 18.88
CA ARG A 141 7.51 -3.64 17.67
C ARG A 141 8.48 -4.78 18.00
N VAL A 142 9.42 -4.53 18.92
CA VAL A 142 10.44 -5.52 19.33
C VAL A 142 9.78 -6.78 19.86
N SER A 143 8.82 -6.67 20.78
CA SER A 143 8.12 -7.81 21.36
C SER A 143 7.39 -8.65 20.30
N THR A 144 6.73 -8.01 19.33
CA THR A 144 6.01 -8.74 18.26
C THR A 144 7.00 -9.42 17.30
N LEU A 145 8.11 -8.77 16.96
CA LEU A 145 9.13 -9.35 16.09
C LEU A 145 9.84 -10.53 16.76
N GLU A 146 10.12 -10.45 18.06
CA GLU A 146 10.67 -11.57 18.83
C GLU A 146 9.71 -12.75 18.87
N GLU A 147 8.41 -12.51 19.05
CA GLU A 147 7.39 -13.56 19.01
C GLU A 147 7.34 -14.24 17.63
N VAL A 148 7.32 -13.45 16.55
CA VAL A 148 7.33 -13.97 15.17
C VAL A 148 8.60 -14.78 14.92
N ALA A 149 9.76 -14.27 15.30
CA ALA A 149 11.05 -14.96 15.10
C ALA A 149 11.10 -16.28 15.88
N SER A 150 10.63 -16.29 17.13
CA SER A 150 10.58 -17.48 17.98
C SER A 150 9.65 -18.55 17.39
N ARG A 151 8.42 -18.17 17.03
CA ARG A 151 7.44 -19.11 16.46
C ARG A 151 7.87 -19.64 15.09
N THR A 152 8.44 -18.78 14.25
CA THR A 152 8.99 -19.15 12.92
C THR A 152 10.14 -20.15 13.06
N ARG A 153 11.03 -19.94 14.05
CA ARG A 153 12.14 -20.85 14.33
C ARG A 153 11.64 -22.22 14.82
N GLN A 154 10.71 -22.23 15.77
CA GLN A 154 10.12 -23.47 16.30
C GLN A 154 9.42 -24.28 15.21
N LEU A 155 8.61 -23.63 14.36
CA LEU A 155 7.94 -24.30 13.25
C LEU A 155 8.95 -24.85 12.22
N ARG A 156 10.00 -24.09 11.90
CA ARG A 156 11.06 -24.55 11.01
C ARG A 156 11.82 -25.77 11.56
N GLU A 157 12.18 -25.76 12.84
CA GLU A 157 12.88 -26.89 13.49
C GLU A 157 12.02 -28.15 13.50
N LEU A 158 10.74 -28.03 13.84
CA LEU A 158 9.81 -29.16 13.84
C LEU A 158 9.53 -29.69 12.43
N LEU A 159 9.44 -28.81 11.42
CA LEU A 159 9.33 -29.22 10.01
C LEU A 159 10.57 -30.02 9.58
N GLN A 160 11.78 -29.61 9.97
CA GLN A 160 13.01 -30.34 9.66
C GLN A 160 13.07 -31.71 10.36
N GLN A 161 12.69 -31.78 11.63
CA GLN A 161 12.66 -33.02 12.40
C GLN A 161 11.66 -34.02 11.82
N HIS A 162 10.47 -33.55 11.42
CA HIS A 162 9.42 -34.37 10.85
C HIS A 162 9.76 -34.92 9.44
N GLY A 163 10.69 -34.26 8.72
CA GLY A 163 11.24 -34.78 7.47
C GLY A 163 12.13 -36.01 7.65
N LEU A 164 12.69 -36.23 8.85
CA LEU A 164 13.63 -37.32 9.16
C LEU A 164 12.99 -38.49 9.91
N THR A 165 12.02 -38.24 10.81
CA THR A 165 11.48 -39.25 11.74
C THR A 165 10.14 -39.86 11.34
N GLY A 166 9.51 -39.40 10.26
CA GLY A 166 8.19 -39.89 9.83
C GLY A 166 7.04 -39.41 10.73
N PRO A 167 5.77 -39.61 10.31
CA PRO A 167 4.63 -38.97 10.96
C PRO A 167 4.25 -39.67 12.27
N SER A 168 4.51 -39.01 13.40
CA SER A 168 3.82 -39.33 14.65
C SER A 168 2.59 -38.43 14.81
N THR A 169 1.49 -38.98 15.32
CA THR A 169 0.22 -38.27 15.53
C THR A 169 0.39 -37.05 16.42
N HIS A 170 1.18 -37.17 17.49
CA HIS A 170 1.45 -36.07 18.43
C HIS A 170 2.31 -34.95 17.80
N HIS A 171 3.28 -35.29 16.94
CA HIS A 171 4.06 -34.28 16.22
C HIS A 171 3.22 -33.53 15.20
N THR A 172 2.23 -34.19 14.59
CA THR A 172 1.35 -33.58 13.58
C THR A 172 0.43 -32.52 14.19
N ASP A 173 -0.15 -32.80 15.36
CA ASP A 173 -1.05 -31.85 16.04
C ASP A 173 -0.30 -30.62 16.58
N HIS A 174 0.88 -30.83 17.17
CA HIS A 174 1.73 -29.72 17.64
C HIS A 174 2.19 -28.81 16.49
N LEU A 175 2.51 -29.40 15.34
CA LEU A 175 2.96 -28.68 14.15
C LEU A 175 1.81 -27.87 13.52
N LYS A 176 0.59 -28.42 13.51
CA LYS A 176 -0.61 -27.69 13.09
C LYS A 176 -0.92 -26.50 14.01
N ALA A 177 -0.80 -26.66 15.32
CA ALA A 177 -1.01 -25.57 16.28
C ALA A 177 0.00 -24.43 16.08
N LEU A 178 1.27 -24.75 15.80
CA LEU A 178 2.30 -23.76 15.49
C LEU A 178 2.06 -23.05 14.16
N TYR A 179 1.59 -23.78 13.14
CA TYR A 179 1.18 -23.19 11.87
C TYR A 179 0.03 -22.18 12.05
N GLU A 180 -1.04 -22.57 12.74
CA GLU A 180 -2.18 -21.68 13.01
C GLU A 180 -1.75 -20.45 13.82
N SER A 181 -0.82 -20.63 14.74
CA SER A 181 -0.25 -19.52 15.49
C SER A 181 0.60 -18.58 14.64
N CYS A 182 1.36 -19.10 13.68
CA CYS A 182 2.13 -18.30 12.73
C CYS A 182 1.21 -17.49 11.81
N ASP A 183 0.12 -18.11 11.33
CA ASP A 183 -0.86 -17.44 10.46
C ASP A 183 -1.56 -16.26 11.17
N ARG A 184 -1.86 -16.42 12.46
CA ARG A 184 -2.43 -15.35 13.30
C ARG A 184 -1.52 -14.15 13.53
N LEU A 185 -0.21 -14.29 13.34
CA LEU A 185 0.75 -13.19 13.50
C LEU A 185 0.89 -12.31 12.25
N ARG A 186 0.45 -12.78 11.07
CA ARG A 186 0.50 -11.97 9.84
C ARG A 186 -0.26 -10.64 9.95
N PRO A 187 -1.52 -10.59 10.42
CA PRO A 187 -2.23 -9.31 10.56
C PRO A 187 -1.53 -8.34 11.51
N ASN A 188 -0.85 -8.85 12.55
CA ASN A 188 -0.10 -8.01 13.48
C ASN A 188 1.13 -7.36 12.82
N LEU A 189 1.84 -8.10 11.97
CA LEU A 189 2.96 -7.55 11.18
C LEU A 189 2.49 -6.52 10.17
N PHE A 190 1.36 -6.75 9.49
CA PHE A 190 0.78 -5.75 8.56
C PHE A 190 0.37 -4.47 9.29
N ARG A 191 -0.28 -4.60 10.45
CA ARG A 191 -0.63 -3.43 11.25
C ARG A 191 0.61 -2.69 11.75
N LEU A 192 1.65 -3.40 12.21
CA LEU A 192 2.92 -2.79 12.60
C LEU A 192 3.61 -2.05 11.45
N ALA A 193 3.61 -2.63 10.24
CA ALA A 193 4.14 -1.97 9.05
C ALA A 193 3.35 -0.70 8.72
N SER A 194 2.01 -0.75 8.81
CA SER A 194 1.15 0.41 8.58
C SER A 194 1.32 1.50 9.64
N ASP A 195 1.58 1.13 10.90
CA ASP A 195 1.81 2.05 12.02
C ASP A 195 3.22 2.67 11.97
N THR A 196 4.14 2.13 11.15
CA THR A 196 5.55 2.57 11.03
C THR A 196 5.74 3.42 9.78
N VAL A 197 5.43 4.72 9.88
CA VAL A 197 5.47 5.65 8.73
C VAL A 197 6.81 6.40 8.60
N ASP A 198 7.52 6.60 9.71
CA ASP A 198 8.68 7.51 9.79
C ASP A 198 10.02 6.81 10.14
N ASP A 199 10.10 5.47 10.05
CA ASP A 199 11.28 4.67 10.40
C ASP A 199 11.50 3.54 9.37
N ASP A 200 12.23 3.86 8.29
CA ASP A 200 12.50 2.96 7.16
C ASP A 200 13.26 1.68 7.58
N GLU A 201 14.17 1.79 8.56
CA GLU A 201 14.93 0.64 9.07
C GLU A 201 14.02 -0.32 9.83
N ALA A 202 13.11 0.22 10.65
CA ALA A 202 12.11 -0.58 11.33
C ALA A 202 11.11 -1.23 10.39
N LEU A 203 10.68 -0.51 9.35
CA LEU A 203 9.82 -1.07 8.33
C LEU A 203 10.51 -2.24 7.61
N ALA A 204 11.79 -2.09 7.27
CA ALA A 204 12.58 -3.16 6.69
C ALA A 204 12.73 -4.38 7.61
N GLN A 205 12.83 -4.20 8.93
CA GLN A 205 12.83 -5.30 9.89
C GLN A 205 11.49 -6.05 9.94
N ILE A 206 10.37 -5.31 9.90
CA ILE A 206 9.02 -5.89 9.90
C ILE A 206 8.77 -6.71 8.63
N LEU A 207 9.16 -6.18 7.46
CA LEU A 207 9.00 -6.88 6.19
C LEU A 207 9.86 -8.15 6.13
N ARG A 208 11.12 -8.09 6.58
CA ARG A 208 11.98 -9.29 6.69
C ARG A 208 11.35 -10.38 7.55
N ALA A 209 10.80 -10.02 8.71
CA ALA A 209 10.12 -10.98 9.58
C ALA A 209 8.85 -11.57 8.93
N ASN A 210 8.12 -10.78 8.14
CA ASN A 210 6.96 -11.25 7.38
C ASN A 210 7.36 -12.26 6.28
N ASP A 211 8.43 -11.97 5.56
CA ASP A 211 8.95 -12.86 4.51
C ASP A 211 9.39 -14.20 5.10
N GLU A 212 10.11 -14.19 6.24
CA GLU A 212 10.52 -15.41 6.94
C GLU A 212 9.32 -16.23 7.43
N LEU A 213 8.33 -15.57 8.03
CA LEU A 213 7.10 -16.21 8.48
C LEU A 213 6.34 -16.84 7.31
N THR A 214 6.26 -16.15 6.18
CA THR A 214 5.60 -16.64 4.96
C THR A 214 6.35 -17.83 4.36
N LEU A 215 7.68 -17.79 4.35
CA LEU A 215 8.50 -18.91 3.89
C LEU A 215 8.22 -20.18 4.69
N VAL A 216 8.23 -20.10 6.03
CA VAL A 216 8.02 -21.28 6.89
C VAL A 216 6.57 -21.78 6.81
N VAL A 217 5.60 -20.88 6.68
CA VAL A 217 4.20 -21.25 6.41
C VAL A 217 4.06 -22.02 5.10
N ASN A 218 4.74 -21.59 4.03
CA ASN A 218 4.70 -22.28 2.74
C ASN A 218 5.40 -23.65 2.82
N MET A 219 6.53 -23.75 3.54
CA MET A 219 7.20 -25.03 3.78
C MET A 219 6.28 -26.06 4.47
N TYR A 220 5.45 -25.62 5.43
CA TYR A 220 4.44 -26.49 6.02
C TYR A 220 3.38 -26.95 5.01
N LYS A 221 2.86 -26.01 4.21
CA LYS A 221 1.85 -26.31 3.18
C LYS A 221 2.37 -27.31 2.15
N ASP A 222 3.62 -27.18 1.73
CA ASP A 222 4.24 -28.09 0.76
C ASP A 222 4.43 -29.50 1.33
N MET A 223 4.83 -29.63 2.60
CA MET A 223 4.96 -30.93 3.26
C MET A 223 3.62 -31.62 3.51
N MET A 224 2.56 -30.86 3.81
CA MET A 224 1.22 -31.41 4.03
C MET A 224 0.48 -31.69 2.71
N GLY A 225 0.57 -30.80 1.73
CA GLY A 225 -0.06 -30.91 0.41
C GLY A 225 0.64 -31.89 -0.54
N GLY A 226 1.97 -32.04 -0.43
CA GLY A 226 2.73 -33.02 -1.21
C GLY A 226 2.40 -34.49 -0.85
N ARG A 227 1.76 -34.73 0.30
CA ARG A 227 1.44 -36.08 0.79
C ARG A 227 0.08 -36.61 0.31
N GLU A 228 -0.83 -35.74 -0.11
CA GLU A 228 -2.10 -36.14 -0.73
C GLU A 228 -1.93 -36.66 -2.15
N SER A 229 -0.87 -36.24 -2.86
CA SER A 229 -0.55 -36.75 -4.20
C SER A 229 -0.04 -38.20 -4.23
N ASN A 230 0.41 -38.76 -3.10
CA ASN A 230 0.98 -40.12 -3.03
C ASN A 230 0.11 -41.13 -2.25
N ARG A 231 -1.18 -40.83 -2.03
CA ARG A 231 -2.14 -41.73 -1.37
C ARG A 231 -3.34 -42.10 -2.23
N MET A 232 -3.28 -41.94 -3.56
CA MET A 232 -4.35 -42.40 -4.46
C MET A 232 -4.06 -43.80 -5.02
N ARG A 233 -3.99 -44.80 -4.12
CA ARG A 233 -4.22 -46.20 -4.51
C ARG A 233 -4.72 -47.01 -3.31
N GLY A 234 -6.02 -46.89 -3.03
CA GLY A 234 -6.71 -47.67 -2.01
C GLY A 234 -7.98 -46.95 -1.56
N GLY A 235 -9.13 -47.47 -1.99
CA GLY A 235 -10.43 -46.81 -1.84
C GLY A 235 -10.99 -46.81 -0.42
N GLY A 236 -12.15 -46.16 -0.30
CA GLY A 236 -12.97 -46.16 0.91
C GLY A 236 -13.60 -44.79 1.13
N GLY A 237 -14.88 -44.67 0.78
CA GLY A 237 -15.68 -43.47 1.01
C GLY A 237 -15.68 -43.07 2.49
N GLY A 238 -15.53 -41.77 2.71
CA GLY A 238 -15.73 -41.12 3.99
C GLY A 238 -16.16 -39.69 3.70
N GLU A 239 -17.48 -39.48 3.70
CA GLU A 239 -18.12 -38.17 3.62
C GLU A 239 -17.49 -37.22 4.64
N ARG A 240 -16.68 -36.27 4.15
CA ARG A 240 -16.44 -35.02 4.87
C ARG A 240 -17.35 -33.99 4.25
N SER A 241 -18.53 -33.86 4.82
CA SER A 241 -19.44 -32.73 4.63
C SER A 241 -18.66 -31.43 4.76
N ILE A 242 -18.43 -30.77 3.63
CA ILE A 242 -17.92 -29.41 3.56
C ILE A 242 -19.08 -28.51 4.04
N ASN A 243 -19.08 -28.18 5.32
CA ASN A 243 -19.99 -27.18 5.86
C ASN A 243 -19.56 -25.78 5.38
N ASN A 244 -20.23 -25.34 4.31
CA ASN A 244 -20.85 -24.03 4.08
C ASN A 244 -20.07 -22.75 4.42
N GLY A 245 -19.68 -22.04 3.36
CA GLY A 245 -19.38 -20.61 3.36
C GLY A 245 -18.15 -20.30 2.51
N THR A 246 -18.25 -20.39 1.18
CA THR A 246 -17.15 -20.05 0.28
C THR A 246 -16.82 -18.57 0.41
N SER A 247 -15.78 -18.26 1.19
CA SER A 247 -15.25 -16.90 1.29
C SER A 247 -14.83 -16.39 -0.09
N PRO A 248 -15.06 -15.11 -0.39
CA PRO A 248 -14.66 -14.52 -1.67
C PRO A 248 -13.16 -14.68 -1.89
N ILE A 249 -12.75 -15.03 -3.10
CA ILE A 249 -11.33 -15.05 -3.49
C ILE A 249 -10.98 -13.69 -4.08
N THR A 250 -10.11 -12.93 -3.42
CA THR A 250 -9.56 -11.69 -3.98
C THR A 250 -8.56 -12.01 -5.08
N VAL A 251 -8.79 -11.47 -6.27
CA VAL A 251 -7.95 -11.69 -7.46
C VAL A 251 -7.14 -10.46 -7.86
N TYR A 252 -7.53 -9.29 -7.38
CA TYR A 252 -6.80 -8.05 -7.59
C TYR A 252 -7.09 -7.07 -6.44
N ASP A 253 -6.05 -6.46 -5.88
CA ASP A 253 -6.18 -5.45 -4.83
C ASP A 253 -5.01 -4.45 -4.89
N GLN A 254 -5.08 -3.51 -5.82
CA GLN A 254 -4.05 -2.48 -5.98
C GLN A 254 -4.66 -1.16 -6.43
N ASN A 255 -4.01 -0.04 -6.05
CA ASN A 255 -4.40 1.32 -6.41
C ASN A 255 -5.84 1.69 -6.03
N GLY A 256 -6.38 1.09 -4.97
CA GLY A 256 -7.77 1.30 -4.54
C GLY A 256 -8.81 0.66 -5.46
N VAL A 257 -8.43 -0.28 -6.33
CA VAL A 257 -9.38 -1.11 -7.08
C VAL A 257 -9.27 -2.54 -6.57
N HIS A 258 -10.40 -3.08 -6.15
CA HIS A 258 -10.50 -4.41 -5.56
C HIS A 258 -11.39 -5.30 -6.43
N VAL A 259 -10.90 -6.47 -6.81
CA VAL A 259 -11.66 -7.47 -7.57
C VAL A 259 -11.70 -8.78 -6.79
N SER A 260 -12.91 -9.29 -6.55
CA SER A 260 -13.17 -10.54 -5.85
C SER A 260 -14.06 -11.48 -6.66
N LEU A 261 -13.83 -12.79 -6.52
CA LEU A 261 -14.64 -13.86 -7.09
C LEU A 261 -15.47 -14.52 -5.98
N HIS A 262 -16.79 -14.58 -6.16
CA HIS A 262 -17.72 -15.25 -5.26
C HIS A 262 -18.29 -16.48 -5.96
N PHE A 263 -18.18 -17.64 -5.31
CA PHE A 263 -18.68 -18.90 -5.86
C PHE A 263 -20.10 -19.13 -5.37
N ALA A 264 -21.03 -19.37 -6.29
CA ALA A 264 -22.36 -19.81 -5.91
C ALA A 264 -22.28 -21.25 -5.41
N LYS A 265 -22.97 -21.51 -4.31
CA LYS A 265 -23.01 -22.82 -3.68
C LYS A 265 -23.77 -23.85 -4.52
N ASP A 266 -24.80 -23.39 -5.23
CA ASP A 266 -25.71 -24.25 -5.99
C ASP A 266 -25.50 -24.06 -7.50
N PRO A 267 -25.36 -25.15 -8.27
CA PRO A 267 -25.26 -25.08 -9.72
C PRO A 267 -26.61 -24.67 -10.35
N PRO A 268 -26.62 -24.17 -11.59
CA PRO A 268 -27.86 -23.78 -12.26
C PRO A 268 -28.80 -24.98 -12.48
N PRO A 269 -30.13 -24.77 -12.40
CA PRO A 269 -31.12 -25.81 -12.69
C PRO A 269 -30.89 -26.41 -14.10
N GLY A 270 -30.76 -27.73 -14.18
CA GLY A 270 -30.53 -28.46 -15.44
C GLY A 270 -29.06 -28.56 -15.89
N HIS A 271 -28.12 -27.92 -15.19
CA HIS A 271 -26.69 -27.95 -15.52
C HIS A 271 -25.81 -28.20 -14.29
N PRO A 272 -25.76 -29.44 -13.76
CA PRO A 272 -25.03 -29.76 -12.52
C PRO A 272 -23.51 -29.65 -12.63
N ASN A 273 -22.96 -29.63 -13.86
CA ASN A 273 -21.52 -29.53 -14.13
C ASN A 273 -21.07 -28.10 -14.49
N VAL A 274 -21.86 -27.10 -14.09
CA VAL A 274 -21.57 -25.68 -14.34
C VAL A 274 -21.45 -24.96 -13.01
N ALA A 275 -20.27 -24.41 -12.76
CA ALA A 275 -20.02 -23.50 -11.65
C ALA A 275 -20.46 -22.08 -12.03
N VAL A 276 -21.08 -21.38 -11.07
CA VAL A 276 -21.43 -19.96 -11.20
C VAL A 276 -20.48 -19.15 -10.34
N VAL A 277 -19.77 -18.22 -10.96
CA VAL A 277 -18.83 -17.32 -10.31
C VAL A 277 -19.30 -15.90 -10.53
N ILE A 278 -19.42 -15.12 -9.46
CA ILE A 278 -19.76 -13.71 -9.49
C ILE A 278 -18.46 -12.93 -9.31
N VAL A 279 -18.07 -12.18 -10.34
CA VAL A 279 -16.94 -11.25 -10.30
C VAL A 279 -17.47 -9.92 -9.76
N SER A 280 -16.91 -9.44 -8.66
CA SER A 280 -17.22 -8.13 -8.07
C SER A 280 -16.00 -7.24 -8.16
N THR A 281 -16.14 -6.04 -8.73
CA THR A 281 -15.09 -5.02 -8.84
C THR A 281 -15.53 -3.77 -8.11
N VAL A 282 -14.77 -3.33 -7.11
CA VAL A 282 -15.06 -2.17 -6.26
C VAL A 282 -13.94 -1.14 -6.41
N ASN A 283 -14.31 0.14 -6.50
CA ASN A 283 -13.35 1.23 -6.52
C ASN A 283 -13.40 2.02 -5.19
N THR A 284 -12.31 1.96 -4.45
CA THR A 284 -12.01 2.77 -3.26
C THR A 284 -10.96 3.85 -3.53
N SER A 285 -10.54 4.03 -4.79
CA SER A 285 -9.58 5.07 -5.17
C SER A 285 -10.23 6.46 -5.29
N ALA A 286 -9.40 7.51 -5.19
CA ALA A 286 -9.83 8.90 -5.33
C ALA A 286 -10.19 9.29 -6.78
N LEU A 287 -9.95 8.41 -7.76
CA LEU A 287 -10.17 8.67 -9.18
C LEU A 287 -11.24 7.72 -9.75
N PRO A 288 -12.04 8.15 -10.73
CA PRO A 288 -12.95 7.26 -11.42
C PRO A 288 -12.18 6.31 -12.34
N VAL A 289 -12.65 5.06 -12.44
CA VAL A 289 -12.12 4.04 -13.34
C VAL A 289 -13.15 3.80 -14.44
N LYS A 290 -12.74 3.90 -15.71
CA LYS A 290 -13.64 3.76 -16.86
C LYS A 290 -13.23 2.60 -17.73
N ASP A 291 -14.17 2.15 -18.58
CA ASP A 291 -13.94 1.12 -19.59
C ASP A 291 -13.42 -0.21 -19.02
N ILE A 292 -13.94 -0.61 -17.86
CA ILE A 292 -13.57 -1.87 -17.21
C ILE A 292 -14.11 -3.03 -18.04
N LEU A 293 -13.19 -3.87 -18.51
CA LEU A 293 -13.50 -5.09 -19.26
C LEU A 293 -12.92 -6.31 -18.55
N PHE A 294 -13.80 -7.23 -18.17
CA PHE A 294 -13.39 -8.55 -17.71
C PHE A 294 -13.31 -9.50 -18.92
N GLN A 295 -12.18 -10.19 -19.05
CA GLN A 295 -12.01 -11.27 -20.01
C GLN A 295 -11.57 -12.53 -19.26
N ALA A 296 -12.03 -13.68 -19.72
CA ALA A 296 -11.61 -14.97 -19.20
C ALA A 296 -11.15 -15.84 -20.36
N ALA A 297 -9.96 -16.42 -20.22
CA ALA A 297 -9.44 -17.44 -21.12
C ALA A 297 -9.49 -18.78 -20.40
N VAL A 298 -9.97 -19.83 -21.08
CA VAL A 298 -10.00 -21.20 -20.55
C VAL A 298 -9.40 -22.17 -21.57
N PRO A 299 -8.81 -23.30 -21.12
CA PRO A 299 -8.36 -24.38 -22.00
C PRO A 299 -9.50 -24.94 -22.89
N LYS A 300 -9.14 -25.57 -24.01
CA LYS A 300 -10.11 -26.18 -24.96
C LYS A 300 -11.01 -27.26 -24.35
N THR A 301 -10.63 -27.82 -23.20
CA THR A 301 -11.39 -28.83 -22.44
C THR A 301 -12.48 -28.23 -21.56
N MET A 302 -12.61 -26.90 -21.51
CA MET A 302 -13.55 -26.16 -20.68
C MET A 302 -14.39 -25.19 -21.50
N THR A 303 -15.58 -24.89 -20.97
CA THR A 303 -16.48 -23.92 -21.57
C THR A 303 -16.71 -22.78 -20.61
N VAL A 304 -16.48 -21.56 -21.07
CA VAL A 304 -16.70 -20.33 -20.30
C VAL A 304 -17.74 -19.47 -20.98
N LYS A 305 -18.68 -18.92 -20.20
CA LYS A 305 -19.68 -17.97 -20.69
C LYS A 305 -19.79 -16.81 -19.73
N LEU A 306 -19.48 -15.62 -20.22
CA LEU A 306 -19.66 -14.36 -19.51
C LEU A 306 -21.04 -13.79 -19.79
N GLN A 307 -21.76 -13.41 -18.73
CA GLN A 307 -22.97 -12.62 -18.83
C GLN A 307 -22.63 -11.13 -18.98
N PRO A 308 -23.57 -10.29 -19.47
CA PRO A 308 -23.39 -8.84 -19.46
C PRO A 308 -23.02 -8.31 -18.07
N SER A 309 -22.06 -7.39 -18.01
CA SER A 309 -21.68 -6.68 -16.77
C SER A 309 -22.79 -5.73 -16.32
N SER A 310 -22.86 -5.45 -15.02
CA SER A 310 -23.79 -4.44 -14.49
C SER A 310 -23.44 -3.00 -14.90
N GLY A 311 -22.21 -2.78 -15.37
CA GLY A 311 -21.69 -1.50 -15.84
C GLY A 311 -20.22 -1.65 -16.24
N ASN A 312 -19.66 -0.58 -16.81
CA ASN A 312 -18.25 -0.55 -17.25
C ASN A 312 -17.45 0.59 -16.58
N ASP A 313 -18.12 1.47 -15.85
CA ASP A 313 -17.51 2.62 -15.19
C ASP A 313 -17.74 2.56 -13.67
N LEU A 314 -16.68 2.78 -12.90
CA LEU A 314 -16.71 2.94 -11.45
C LEU A 314 -16.38 4.39 -11.08
N PRO A 315 -17.28 5.09 -10.36
CA PRO A 315 -16.99 6.43 -9.85
C PRO A 315 -15.87 6.42 -8.81
N SER A 316 -15.28 7.59 -8.54
CA SER A 316 -14.33 7.76 -7.44
C SER A 316 -14.98 7.48 -6.09
N TYR A 317 -14.19 7.02 -5.12
CA TYR A 317 -14.65 6.70 -3.77
C TYR A 317 -15.32 7.90 -3.10
N ASN A 318 -16.53 7.66 -2.58
CA ASN A 318 -17.28 8.63 -1.80
C ASN A 318 -17.62 8.02 -0.43
N PRO A 319 -17.07 8.54 0.67
CA PRO A 319 -17.30 7.98 2.01
C PRO A 319 -18.73 8.18 2.52
N LEU A 320 -19.56 8.99 1.85
CA LEU A 320 -20.96 9.23 2.22
C LEU A 320 -21.94 8.27 1.52
N LEU A 321 -21.47 7.50 0.54
CA LEU A 321 -22.28 6.56 -0.22
C LEU A 321 -21.69 5.15 -0.13
N PRO A 322 -22.51 4.08 -0.25
CA PRO A 322 -21.99 2.73 -0.39
C PRO A 322 -21.00 2.64 -1.56
N PRO A 323 -19.89 1.90 -1.44
CA PRO A 323 -18.92 1.75 -2.53
C PRO A 323 -19.60 1.22 -3.79
N ALA A 324 -19.45 1.94 -4.90
CA ALA A 324 -19.96 1.48 -6.18
C ALA A 324 -19.20 0.21 -6.60
N ALA A 325 -19.96 -0.78 -7.10
CA ALA A 325 -19.41 -2.06 -7.52
C ALA A 325 -19.96 -2.44 -8.90
N ILE A 326 -19.09 -2.98 -9.75
CA ILE A 326 -19.48 -3.67 -10.97
C ILE A 326 -19.53 -5.16 -10.67
N SER A 327 -20.64 -5.79 -10.99
CA SER A 327 -20.80 -7.24 -10.88
C SER A 327 -20.97 -7.86 -12.26
N GLN A 328 -20.28 -8.97 -12.49
CA GLN A 328 -20.41 -9.75 -13.72
C GLN A 328 -20.45 -11.24 -13.40
N ILE A 329 -21.39 -11.95 -14.03
CA ILE A 329 -21.57 -13.38 -13.82
C ILE A 329 -20.73 -14.15 -14.86
N LEU A 330 -19.94 -15.08 -14.37
CA LEU A 330 -19.13 -16.02 -15.11
C LEU A 330 -19.69 -17.44 -14.90
N LEU A 331 -20.14 -18.06 -15.97
CA LEU A 331 -20.53 -19.47 -15.99
C LEU A 331 -19.36 -20.29 -16.51
N LEU A 332 -18.98 -21.32 -15.78
CA LEU A 332 -17.79 -22.10 -16.05
C LEU A 332 -18.11 -23.59 -15.98
N SER A 333 -17.90 -24.32 -17.06
CA SER A 333 -17.98 -25.78 -17.06
C SER A 333 -16.58 -26.37 -17.06
N ASN A 334 -16.27 -27.11 -16.00
CA ASN A 334 -14.99 -27.80 -15.78
C ASN A 334 -15.21 -29.32 -15.71
N PRO A 335 -15.46 -30.00 -16.84
CA PRO A 335 -15.84 -31.42 -16.85
C PRO A 335 -14.72 -32.36 -16.36
N HIS A 336 -13.47 -31.90 -16.34
CA HIS A 336 -12.31 -32.70 -15.97
C HIS A 336 -11.67 -32.29 -14.64
N ARG A 337 -12.28 -31.36 -13.88
CA ARG A 337 -11.78 -30.86 -12.59
C ARG A 337 -10.30 -30.42 -12.65
N VAL A 338 -9.91 -29.80 -13.76
CA VAL A 338 -8.54 -29.31 -13.97
C VAL A 338 -8.41 -27.93 -13.35
N SER A 339 -7.26 -27.63 -12.72
CA SER A 339 -6.99 -26.29 -12.18
C SER A 339 -7.05 -25.24 -13.29
N LEU A 340 -7.74 -24.14 -13.04
CA LEU A 340 -7.95 -23.08 -14.03
C LEU A 340 -6.97 -21.93 -13.83
N LEU A 341 -6.62 -21.31 -14.95
CA LEU A 341 -5.83 -20.10 -15.01
C LEU A 341 -6.69 -18.96 -15.55
N LEU A 342 -7.16 -18.07 -14.68
CA LEU A 342 -7.88 -16.87 -15.12
C LEU A 342 -6.89 -15.71 -15.29
N ASN A 343 -7.00 -15.00 -16.41
CA ASN A 343 -6.16 -13.85 -16.75
C ASN A 343 -7.05 -12.62 -16.96
N LEU A 344 -6.86 -11.60 -16.13
CA LEU A 344 -7.58 -10.33 -16.21
C LEU A 344 -6.79 -9.36 -17.10
N THR A 345 -7.19 -9.21 -18.36
CA THR A 345 -6.48 -8.33 -19.32
C THR A 345 -6.82 -6.85 -19.13
N HIS A 346 -6.27 -6.31 -18.05
CA HIS A 346 -5.83 -4.92 -17.86
C HIS A 346 -4.85 -4.81 -16.66
N TRP A 347 -4.67 -5.91 -15.91
CA TRP A 347 -3.80 -6.04 -14.75
C TRP A 347 -3.14 -7.42 -14.80
N LYS A 348 -1.81 -7.50 -14.91
CA LYS A 348 -1.08 -8.78 -15.08
C LYS A 348 -1.16 -9.67 -13.82
N HIS A 349 -2.32 -10.26 -13.55
CA HIS A 349 -2.52 -11.17 -12.42
C HIS A 349 -3.14 -12.49 -12.88
N LEU A 350 -2.55 -13.56 -12.33
CA LEU A 350 -2.78 -14.94 -12.65
C LEU A 350 -3.51 -15.58 -11.47
N VAL A 351 -4.71 -16.10 -11.68
CA VAL A 351 -5.48 -16.74 -10.61
C VAL A 351 -5.57 -18.22 -10.90
N LEU A 352 -5.02 -19.03 -9.99
CA LEU A 352 -5.18 -20.48 -9.99
C LEU A 352 -6.44 -20.85 -9.22
N LEU A 353 -7.45 -21.39 -9.90
CA LEU A 353 -8.60 -21.99 -9.22
C LEU A 353 -8.31 -23.45 -8.90
N SER A 354 -8.66 -23.88 -7.68
CA SER A 354 -8.53 -25.28 -7.25
C SER A 354 -9.35 -26.21 -8.15
N SER A 355 -8.91 -27.46 -8.26
CA SER A 355 -9.57 -28.57 -8.96
C SER A 355 -10.91 -29.00 -8.32
N ASP A 356 -11.27 -28.43 -7.17
CA ASP A 356 -12.45 -28.84 -6.40
C ASP A 356 -13.77 -28.22 -6.88
N LEU A 357 -13.73 -27.35 -7.91
CA LEU A 357 -14.90 -26.80 -8.61
C LEU A 357 -15.77 -27.87 -9.27
#